data_AF-A1XPJ6-F1
#
_entry.id   AF-A1XPJ6-F1
#
_cell.length_a   1.000
_cell.length_b   1.000
_cell.length_c   1.000
_cell.angle_alpha   90.00
_cell.angle_beta   90.00
_cell.angle_gamma   90.00
#
_symmetry.space_group_name_H-M   'P 1'
#
loop_
_entity.id
_entity.type
_entity.pdbx_description
1 polymer ?
#
loop_
_entity_poly.entity_id
_entity_poly.type
_entity_poly.pdbx_seq_one_letter_code
_entity_poly.pdbx_strand_id
1 'polypeptide(L)'
;SVVSGFQWATREGPVAEEPMRSVRWNIMDVTLHADAIHRGGGQIIPTARRVLYAAALLAEPALLEPVFLVEIQVPEQAMGGVYGVLTRRRGHVFNEEQRPGTPLFTIKAYLPVMESFGFNSDLRQATSGQAFPQLVFDHWQPLPGGSPLDATSKVGQIVQEMRKRKGLKVEVPGVENYYDKL
;
A
#
# COMPACT_ATOMS: atom_id res chain seq x y z
N SER A 1 -13.28 3.56 -25.22
CA SER A 1 -12.35 2.41 -25.21
C SER A 1 -11.13 2.63 -24.32
N VAL A 2 -10.26 3.62 -24.59
CA VAL A 2 -9.04 3.85 -23.77
C VAL A 2 -9.38 4.14 -22.30
N VAL A 3 -10.36 5.01 -22.03
CA VAL A 3 -10.84 5.28 -20.66
C VAL A 3 -11.31 4.02 -19.94
N SER A 4 -12.02 3.13 -20.64
CA SER A 4 -12.50 1.86 -20.07
C SER A 4 -11.33 0.90 -19.78
N GLY A 5 -10.34 0.82 -20.68
CA GLY A 5 -9.11 0.07 -20.44
C GLY A 5 -8.30 0.62 -19.27
N PHE A 6 -8.24 1.96 -19.15
CA PHE A 6 -7.61 2.65 -18.03
C PHE A 6 -8.29 2.34 -16.70
N GLN A 7 -9.61 2.51 -16.61
CA GLN A 7 -10.39 2.22 -15.40
C GLN A 7 -10.19 0.78 -14.94
N TRP A 8 -10.16 -0.17 -15.89
CA TRP A 8 -9.89 -1.57 -15.58
C TRP A 8 -8.46 -1.76 -15.06
N ALA A 9 -7.45 -1.27 -15.79
CA ALA A 9 -6.05 -1.41 -15.42
C ALA A 9 -5.74 -0.78 -14.05
N THR A 10 -6.31 0.38 -13.73
CA THR A 10 -6.08 1.04 -12.44
C THR A 10 -6.84 0.40 -11.29
N ARG A 11 -7.94 -0.32 -11.54
CA ARG A 11 -8.67 -1.04 -10.51
C ARG A 11 -7.95 -2.32 -10.10
N GLU A 12 -7.34 -3.01 -11.06
CA GLU A 12 -6.63 -4.28 -10.88
C GLU A 12 -5.22 -4.13 -11.44
N GLY A 13 -4.23 -3.74 -10.62
CA GLY A 13 -2.85 -3.55 -11.09
C GLY A 13 -2.11 -4.86 -11.42
N PRO A 14 -1.01 -4.81 -12.20
CA PRO A 14 -0.31 -6.02 -12.69
C PRO A 14 0.42 -6.82 -11.60
N VAL A 15 0.80 -6.16 -10.49
CA VAL A 15 1.60 -6.78 -9.42
C VAL A 15 0.82 -7.82 -8.64
N ALA A 16 -0.39 -7.49 -8.17
CA ALA A 16 -1.19 -8.37 -7.33
C ALA A 16 -2.71 -8.15 -7.48
N GLU A 17 -3.15 -7.52 -8.57
CA GLU A 17 -4.55 -7.09 -8.77
C GLU A 17 -5.06 -6.22 -7.60
N GLU A 18 -4.22 -5.32 -7.13
CA GLU A 18 -4.58 -4.27 -6.17
C GLU A 18 -4.82 -2.94 -6.92
N PRO A 19 -5.66 -2.04 -6.38
CA PRO A 19 -5.87 -0.72 -6.97
C PRO A 19 -4.57 0.07 -7.09
N MET A 20 -4.35 0.68 -8.24
CA MET A 20 -3.20 1.54 -8.48
C MET A 20 -3.46 2.92 -7.88
N ARG A 21 -2.44 3.50 -7.25
CA ARG A 21 -2.51 4.81 -6.60
C ARG A 21 -1.34 5.69 -7.02
N SER A 22 -1.61 6.98 -7.25
CA SER A 22 -0.60 8.00 -7.58
C SER A 22 0.24 7.68 -8.81
N VAL A 23 -0.36 7.04 -9.83
CA VAL A 23 0.32 6.75 -11.11
C VAL A 23 -0.18 7.70 -12.19
N ARG A 24 0.75 8.43 -12.81
CA ARG A 24 0.49 9.29 -13.97
C ARG A 24 0.87 8.54 -15.23
N TRP A 25 0.03 8.65 -16.25
CA TRP A 25 0.21 7.99 -17.53
C TRP A 25 0.27 9.03 -18.64
N ASN A 26 1.21 8.87 -19.56
CA ASN A 26 1.32 9.70 -20.76
C ASN A 26 1.23 8.78 -21.98
N ILE A 27 0.23 8.99 -22.83
CA ILE A 27 0.13 8.30 -24.12
C ILE A 27 1.02 9.08 -25.08
N MET A 28 2.10 8.44 -25.53
CA MET A 28 3.12 9.08 -26.36
C MET A 28 2.74 9.09 -27.83
N ASP A 29 2.24 7.96 -28.33
CA ASP A 29 1.81 7.78 -29.72
C ASP A 29 0.75 6.67 -29.81
N VAL A 30 -0.05 6.69 -30.88
CA VAL A 30 -1.07 5.68 -31.17
C VAL A 30 -1.18 5.45 -32.68
N THR A 31 -0.85 4.25 -33.14
CA THR A 31 -1.11 3.78 -34.50
C THR A 31 -2.39 2.97 -34.56
N LEU A 32 -3.34 3.35 -35.42
CA LEU A 32 -4.61 2.66 -35.59
C LEU A 32 -4.79 2.18 -37.04
N HIS A 33 -5.53 1.09 -37.20
CA HIS A 33 -5.99 0.65 -38.51
C HIS A 33 -6.87 1.73 -39.18
N ALA A 34 -6.81 1.85 -40.51
CA ALA A 34 -7.58 2.83 -41.26
C ALA A 34 -9.09 2.66 -41.06
N ASP A 35 -9.58 1.43 -41.24
CA ASP A 35 -11.01 1.14 -41.13
C ASP A 35 -11.50 1.03 -39.68
N ALA A 36 -12.60 1.71 -39.38
CA ALA A 36 -13.21 1.75 -38.05
C ALA A 36 -13.63 0.37 -37.52
N ILE A 37 -14.04 -0.54 -38.41
CA ILE A 37 -14.46 -1.90 -38.07
C ILE A 37 -13.34 -2.71 -37.39
N HIS A 38 -12.07 -2.41 -37.70
CA HIS A 38 -10.90 -3.09 -37.16
C HIS A 38 -10.36 -2.43 -35.87
N ARG A 39 -11.00 -1.35 -35.39
CA ARG A 39 -10.57 -0.61 -34.19
C ARG A 39 -11.71 -0.38 -33.19
N GLY A 40 -12.61 -1.36 -33.10
CA GLY A 40 -13.68 -1.39 -32.11
C GLY A 40 -13.18 -1.54 -30.66
N GLY A 41 -14.10 -1.45 -29.69
CA GLY A 41 -13.78 -1.53 -28.26
C GLY A 41 -13.05 -2.82 -27.86
N GLY A 42 -13.43 -3.96 -28.44
CA GLY A 42 -12.77 -5.25 -28.20
C GLY A 42 -11.31 -5.32 -28.64
N GLN A 43 -10.87 -4.42 -29.53
CA GLN A 43 -9.46 -4.31 -29.93
C GLN A 43 -8.72 -3.29 -29.05
N ILE A 44 -9.29 -2.11 -28.85
CA ILE A 44 -8.61 -1.02 -28.14
C ILE A 44 -8.53 -1.25 -26.61
N ILE A 45 -9.57 -1.82 -25.98
CA ILE A 45 -9.60 -1.98 -24.51
C ILE A 45 -8.49 -2.92 -24.03
N PRO A 46 -8.31 -4.13 -24.58
CA PRO A 46 -7.20 -5.01 -24.20
C PRO A 46 -5.84 -4.40 -24.49
N THR A 47 -5.65 -3.75 -25.64
CA THR A 47 -4.39 -3.06 -25.98
C THR A 47 -4.05 -1.97 -24.97
N ALA A 48 -5.03 -1.12 -24.62
CA ALA A 48 -4.85 -0.09 -23.60
C ALA A 48 -4.47 -0.70 -22.23
N ARG A 49 -5.12 -1.79 -21.82
CA ARG A 49 -4.79 -2.46 -20.55
C ARG A 49 -3.36 -3.04 -20.57
N ARG A 50 -2.98 -3.73 -21.65
CA ARG A 50 -1.65 -4.34 -21.81
C ARG A 50 -0.55 -3.29 -21.76
N VAL A 51 -0.66 -2.20 -22.50
CA VAL A 51 0.38 -1.15 -22.50
C VAL A 51 0.51 -0.46 -21.13
N LEU A 52 -0.60 -0.27 -20.41
CA LEU A 52 -0.57 0.26 -19.05
C LEU A 52 0.16 -0.72 -18.10
N TYR A 53 -0.11 -2.02 -18.18
CA TYR A 53 0.63 -2.99 -17.36
C TYR A 53 2.12 -3.03 -17.69
N ALA A 54 2.48 -3.02 -18.98
CA ALA A 54 3.87 -2.96 -19.40
C ALA A 54 4.59 -1.72 -18.82
N ALA A 55 3.99 -0.54 -18.98
CA ALA A 55 4.56 0.70 -18.48
C ALA A 55 4.63 0.77 -16.95
N ALA A 56 3.67 0.20 -16.23
CA ALA A 56 3.72 0.11 -14.77
C ALA A 56 4.85 -0.79 -14.26
N LEU A 57 5.10 -1.92 -14.92
CA LEU A 57 6.19 -2.82 -14.54
C LEU A 57 7.56 -2.24 -14.86
N LEU A 58 7.68 -1.45 -15.93
CA LEU A 58 8.91 -0.73 -16.28
C LEU A 58 9.18 0.46 -15.36
N ALA A 59 8.16 1.00 -14.68
CA ALA A 59 8.27 2.15 -13.79
C ALA A 59 8.65 1.77 -12.34
N GLU A 60 9.22 0.58 -12.12
CA GLU A 60 9.64 0.07 -10.80
C GLU A 60 8.52 0.18 -9.74
N PRO A 61 7.45 -0.62 -9.86
CA PRO A 61 6.28 -0.47 -9.02
C PRO A 61 6.60 -0.70 -7.54
N ALA A 62 5.88 -0.02 -6.65
CA ALA A 62 5.95 -0.20 -5.20
C ALA A 62 4.59 -0.63 -4.64
N LEU A 63 4.61 -1.37 -3.53
CA LEU A 63 3.40 -1.67 -2.76
C LEU A 63 3.23 -0.60 -1.67
N LEU A 64 2.02 -0.12 -1.46
CA LEU A 64 1.71 0.84 -0.39
C LEU A 64 1.05 0.11 0.79
N GLU A 65 1.47 0.44 2.01
CA GLU A 65 0.77 0.05 3.24
C GLU A 65 -0.05 1.23 3.78
N PRO A 66 -1.25 0.98 4.33
CA PRO A 66 -2.00 2.01 5.03
C PRO A 66 -1.41 2.23 6.43
N VAL A 67 -1.49 3.47 6.89
CA VAL A 67 -0.93 3.92 8.18
C VAL A 67 -2.02 4.62 8.99
N PHE A 68 -2.09 4.28 10.27
CA PHE A 68 -2.92 4.97 11.23
C PHE A 68 -2.15 6.14 11.87
N LEU A 69 -2.86 7.25 12.08
CA LEU A 69 -2.53 8.20 13.12
C LEU A 69 -3.10 7.67 14.43
N VAL A 70 -2.22 7.46 15.40
CA VAL A 70 -2.56 6.97 16.73
C VAL A 70 -2.40 8.13 17.70
N GLU A 71 -3.45 8.42 18.45
CA GLU A 71 -3.43 9.33 19.59
C GLU A 71 -3.59 8.52 20.88
N ILE A 72 -2.66 8.65 21.82
CA ILE A 72 -2.63 7.86 23.06
C ILE A 72 -2.60 8.81 24.24
N GLN A 73 -3.62 8.72 25.09
CA GLN A 73 -3.62 9.39 26.39
C GLN A 73 -3.08 8.44 27.45
N VAL A 74 -2.06 8.86 28.20
CA VAL A 74 -1.38 8.02 29.19
C VAL A 74 -0.79 8.87 30.32
N PRO A 75 -0.78 8.41 31.59
CA PRO A 75 -0.03 9.08 32.65
C PRO A 75 1.49 9.01 32.44
N GLU A 76 2.24 10.02 32.89
CA GLU A 76 3.71 10.10 32.75
C GLU A 76 4.44 8.81 33.14
N GLN A 77 4.03 8.20 34.26
CA GLN A 77 4.65 7.01 34.83
C GLN A 77 4.56 5.77 33.91
N ALA A 78 3.57 5.72 33.01
CA ALA A 78 3.33 4.59 32.11
C ALA A 78 3.75 4.88 30.66
N MET A 79 4.30 6.07 30.37
CA MET A 79 4.72 6.46 29.01
C MET A 79 5.78 5.53 28.41
N GLY A 80 6.71 5.04 29.23
CA GLY A 80 7.74 4.09 28.78
C GLY A 80 7.16 2.83 28.14
N GLY A 81 6.00 2.36 28.63
CA GLY A 81 5.28 1.23 28.05
C GLY A 81 4.76 1.53 26.63
N VAL A 82 4.27 2.75 26.40
CA VAL A 82 3.79 3.19 25.08
C VAL A 82 4.92 3.20 24.06
N TYR A 83 6.05 3.81 24.41
CA TYR A 83 7.24 3.85 23.56
C TYR A 83 7.75 2.46 23.19
N GLY A 84 7.78 1.54 24.17
CA GLY A 84 8.21 0.17 23.96
C GLY A 84 7.28 -0.64 23.04
N VAL A 85 5.97 -0.39 23.07
CA VAL A 85 5.00 -1.05 22.17
C VAL A 85 5.08 -0.46 20.76
N LEU A 86 5.12 0.86 20.62
CA LEU A 86 5.22 1.51 19.31
C LEU A 86 6.50 1.10 18.58
N THR A 87 7.65 1.13 19.26
CA THR A 87 8.95 0.76 18.64
C THR A 87 8.94 -0.66 18.10
N ARG A 88 8.38 -1.63 18.84
CA ARG A 88 8.29 -3.03 18.40
C ARG A 88 7.38 -3.22 17.18
N ARG A 89 6.44 -2.30 16.97
CA ARG A 89 5.39 -2.34 15.93
C ARG A 89 5.67 -1.34 14.80
N ARG A 90 6.93 -0.96 14.59
CA ARG A 90 7.36 0.05 13.58
C ARG A 90 6.65 1.39 13.70
N GLY A 91 6.16 1.73 14.89
CA GLY A 91 5.51 3.00 15.17
C GLY A 91 6.52 4.14 15.26
N HIS A 92 6.12 5.32 14.78
CA HIS A 92 6.94 6.53 14.81
C HIS A 92 6.24 7.64 15.58
N VAL A 93 6.74 7.97 16.77
CA VAL A 93 6.25 9.08 17.59
C VAL A 93 6.80 10.38 17.04
N PHE A 94 5.93 11.35 16.77
CA PHE A 94 6.32 12.65 16.23
C PHE A 94 5.83 13.83 17.05
N ASN A 95 4.89 13.62 17.98
CA ASN A 95 4.45 14.65 18.90
C ASN A 95 4.13 14.06 20.28
N GLU A 96 4.47 14.81 21.31
CA GLU A 96 4.19 14.52 22.71
C GLU A 96 3.79 15.83 23.39
N GLU A 97 2.61 15.85 23.99
CA GLU A 97 2.08 17.04 24.65
C GLU A 97 1.54 16.69 26.04
N GLN A 98 2.05 17.38 27.06
CA GLN A 98 1.51 17.27 28.41
C GLN A 98 0.22 18.07 28.52
N ARG A 99 -0.83 17.47 29.08
CA ARG A 99 -2.07 18.19 29.38
C ARG A 99 -1.85 19.10 30.61
N PRO A 100 -1.96 20.43 30.47
CA PRO A 100 -1.68 21.33 31.58
C PRO A 100 -2.59 21.06 32.78
N GLY A 101 -2.00 21.01 33.97
CA GLY A 101 -2.73 20.78 35.23
C GLY A 101 -3.09 19.32 35.51
N THR A 102 -2.67 18.35 34.69
CA THR A 102 -2.86 16.91 34.96
C THR A 102 -1.56 16.13 34.69
N PRO A 103 -1.39 14.92 35.25
CA PRO A 103 -0.23 14.07 34.95
C PRO A 103 -0.36 13.31 33.62
N LEU A 104 -1.31 13.71 32.74
CA LEU A 104 -1.61 13.01 31.49
C LEU A 104 -0.80 13.61 30.34
N PHE A 105 -0.30 12.73 29.49
CA PHE A 105 0.35 13.05 28.23
C PHE A 105 -0.49 12.53 27.07
N THR A 106 -0.48 13.28 25.98
CA THR A 106 -1.05 12.89 24.69
C THR A 106 0.10 12.66 23.72
N ILE A 107 0.25 11.41 23.29
CA ILE A 107 1.30 10.99 22.34
C ILE A 107 0.64 10.77 20.99
N LYS A 108 1.20 11.39 19.94
CA LYS A 108 0.80 11.12 18.55
C LYS A 108 1.90 10.39 17.80
N ALA A 109 1.50 9.32 17.12
CA ALA A 109 2.39 8.46 16.38
C ALA A 109 1.76 7.94 15.10
N TYR A 110 2.59 7.60 14.12
CA TYR A 110 2.19 6.79 12.98
C TYR A 110 2.36 5.32 13.31
N LEU A 111 1.36 4.49 12.96
CA LEU A 111 1.38 3.04 13.15
C LEU A 111 0.90 2.34 11.87
N PRO A 112 1.73 1.49 11.23
CA PRO A 112 1.26 0.70 10.09
C PRO A 112 0.08 -0.20 10.46
N VAL A 113 -0.94 -0.28 9.61
CA VAL A 113 -2.17 -1.05 9.90
C VAL A 113 -1.89 -2.53 10.10
N MET A 114 -0.93 -3.10 9.35
CA MET A 114 -0.52 -4.50 9.54
C MET A 114 0.04 -4.77 10.95
N GLU A 115 0.61 -3.75 11.58
CA GLU A 115 1.18 -3.81 12.93
C GLU A 115 0.16 -3.41 14.00
N SER A 116 -1.09 -3.09 13.65
CA SER A 116 -2.12 -2.71 14.63
C SER A 116 -2.85 -3.93 15.23
N PHE A 117 -2.73 -5.11 14.64
CA PHE A 117 -3.37 -6.32 15.15
C PHE A 117 -2.77 -6.70 16.52
N GLY A 118 -3.62 -6.74 17.55
CA GLY A 118 -3.21 -6.97 18.95
C GLY A 118 -2.64 -5.74 19.66
N PHE A 119 -2.54 -4.58 19.00
CA PHE A 119 -1.95 -3.36 19.57
C PHE A 119 -2.60 -2.95 20.90
N ASN A 120 -3.93 -2.96 20.98
CA ASN A 120 -4.65 -2.59 22.22
C ASN A 120 -4.32 -3.52 23.39
N SER A 121 -4.12 -4.82 23.14
CA SER A 121 -3.79 -5.78 24.18
C SER A 121 -2.37 -5.55 24.71
N ASP A 122 -1.40 -5.40 23.80
CA ASP A 122 -0.01 -5.14 24.14
C ASP A 122 0.16 -3.81 24.87
N LEU A 123 -0.53 -2.76 24.39
CA LEU A 123 -0.52 -1.45 25.01
C LEU A 123 -1.11 -1.51 26.43
N ARG A 124 -2.24 -2.21 26.60
CA ARG A 124 -2.86 -2.42 27.90
C ARG A 124 -1.92 -3.16 28.85
N GLN A 125 -1.24 -4.20 28.39
CA GLN A 125 -0.28 -4.95 29.20
C GLN A 125 0.93 -4.09 29.60
N ALA A 126 1.51 -3.34 28.66
CA ALA A 126 2.70 -2.53 28.89
C ALA A 126 2.45 -1.29 29.78
N THR A 127 1.19 -0.86 29.89
CA THR A 127 0.80 0.35 30.64
C THR A 127 -0.10 0.04 31.84
N SER A 128 -0.25 -1.24 32.20
CA SER A 128 -1.17 -1.69 33.26
C SER A 128 -2.61 -1.19 33.07
N GLY A 129 -3.01 -0.99 31.81
CA GLY A 129 -4.31 -0.49 31.40
C GLY A 129 -4.55 1.00 31.60
N GLN A 130 -3.49 1.79 31.77
CA GLN A 130 -3.59 3.24 31.95
C GLN A 130 -3.59 4.03 30.64
N ALA A 131 -3.23 3.40 29.51
CA ALA A 131 -3.22 4.06 28.20
C ALA A 131 -4.53 3.85 27.42
N PHE A 132 -5.00 4.91 26.79
CA PHE A 132 -6.21 4.93 25.97
C PHE A 132 -5.85 5.33 24.53
N PRO A 133 -5.75 4.36 23.59
CA PRO A 133 -5.45 4.65 22.20
C PRO A 133 -6.70 4.99 21.39
N GLN A 134 -6.56 5.92 20.46
CA GLN A 134 -7.48 6.18 19.36
C GLN A 134 -6.71 6.07 18.05
N LEU A 135 -7.28 5.37 17.07
CA LEU A 135 -6.66 5.14 15.77
C LEU A 135 -7.58 5.65 14.67
N VAL A 136 -7.04 6.45 13.75
CA VAL A 136 -7.74 6.89 12.54
C VAL A 136 -6.83 6.70 11.34
N PHE A 137 -7.39 6.33 10.19
CA PHE A 137 -6.62 6.28 8.95
C PHE A 137 -6.04 7.65 8.64
N ASP A 138 -4.75 7.70 8.35
CA ASP A 138 -4.04 8.95 8.06
C ASP A 138 -3.60 9.00 6.60
N HIS A 139 -2.70 8.09 6.20
CA HIS A 139 -2.15 8.09 4.86
C HIS A 139 -1.72 6.69 4.38
N TRP A 140 -1.31 6.65 3.12
CA TRP A 140 -0.62 5.51 2.51
C TRP A 140 0.85 5.83 2.36
N GLN A 141 1.72 4.89 2.72
CA GLN A 141 3.17 5.01 2.54
C GLN A 141 3.73 3.81 1.79
N PRO A 142 4.88 3.92 1.12
CA PRO A 142 5.57 2.76 0.56
C PRO A 142 5.88 1.72 1.64
N LEU A 143 5.53 0.46 1.38
CA LEU A 143 5.87 -0.64 2.27
C LEU A 143 7.39 -0.87 2.21
N PRO A 144 8.12 -0.73 3.33
CA PRO A 144 9.54 -1.00 3.33
C PRO A 144 9.83 -2.50 3.15
N GLY A 145 11.01 -2.82 2.60
CA GLY A 145 11.48 -4.21 2.51
C GLY A 145 11.78 -4.74 1.10
N GLY A 146 11.90 -3.85 0.12
CA GLY A 146 12.40 -4.17 -1.22
C GLY A 146 11.34 -4.09 -2.31
N SER A 147 11.69 -4.57 -3.51
CA SER A 147 10.82 -4.52 -4.69
C SER A 147 9.72 -5.58 -4.64
N PRO A 148 8.45 -5.25 -4.94
CA PRO A 148 7.38 -6.24 -5.06
C PRO A 148 7.59 -7.25 -6.20
N LEU A 149 8.49 -6.96 -7.15
CA LEU A 149 8.84 -7.86 -8.25
C LEU A 149 9.92 -8.87 -7.88
N ASP A 150 10.71 -8.59 -6.84
CA ASP A 150 11.75 -9.49 -6.33
C ASP A 150 11.16 -10.42 -5.27
N ALA A 151 11.00 -11.68 -5.65
CA ALA A 151 10.49 -12.77 -4.80
C ALA A 151 11.30 -13.00 -3.51
N THR A 152 12.57 -12.60 -3.48
CA THR A 152 13.43 -12.79 -2.29
C THR A 152 13.25 -11.67 -1.26
N SER A 153 12.69 -10.54 -1.68
CA SER A 153 12.41 -9.40 -0.81
C SER A 153 11.20 -9.67 0.10
N LYS A 154 11.10 -8.95 1.21
CA LYS A 154 9.94 -9.07 2.13
C LYS A 154 8.64 -8.69 1.43
N VAL A 155 8.68 -7.64 0.61
CA VAL A 155 7.51 -7.16 -0.14
C VAL A 155 7.10 -8.18 -1.21
N GLY A 156 8.06 -8.77 -1.92
CA GLY A 156 7.80 -9.80 -2.92
C GLY A 156 7.17 -11.07 -2.33
N GLN A 157 7.59 -11.50 -1.14
CA GLN A 157 6.96 -12.61 -0.43
C GLN A 157 5.49 -12.33 -0.11
N ILE A 158 5.18 -11.12 0.39
CA ILE A 158 3.79 -10.69 0.63
C ILE A 158 2.98 -10.71 -0.67
N VAL A 159 3.56 -10.23 -1.78
CA VAL A 159 2.93 -10.28 -3.10
C VAL A 159 2.63 -11.72 -3.53
N GLN A 160 3.57 -12.64 -3.37
CA GLN A 160 3.37 -14.06 -3.71
C GLN A 160 2.24 -14.69 -2.90
N GLU A 161 2.18 -14.42 -1.58
CA GLU A 161 1.10 -14.91 -0.73
C GLU A 161 -0.26 -14.33 -1.14
N MET A 162 -0.32 -13.02 -1.44
CA MET A 162 -1.53 -12.37 -1.94
C MET A 162 -2.00 -12.97 -3.26
N ARG A 163 -1.08 -13.20 -4.21
CA ARG A 163 -1.38 -13.80 -5.52
C ARG A 163 -1.87 -15.23 -5.35
N LYS A 164 -1.21 -16.04 -4.52
CA LYS A 164 -1.64 -17.40 -4.20
C LYS A 164 -3.05 -17.42 -3.59
N ARG A 165 -3.34 -16.53 -2.63
CA ARG A 165 -4.66 -16.40 -2.00
C ARG A 165 -5.76 -16.01 -3.01
N LYS A 166 -5.43 -15.18 -4.00
CA LYS A 166 -6.34 -14.76 -5.07
C LYS A 166 -6.47 -15.79 -6.21
N GLY A 167 -5.73 -16.91 -6.18
CA GLY A 167 -5.73 -17.90 -7.25
C GLY A 167 -4.99 -17.44 -8.52
N LEU A 168 -4.14 -16.43 -8.42
CA LEU A 168 -3.31 -15.94 -9.52
C LEU A 168 -2.03 -16.78 -9.64
N LYS A 169 -1.36 -16.72 -10.80
CA LYS A 169 0.01 -17.25 -10.94
C LYS A 169 0.90 -16.61 -9.87
N VAL A 170 1.59 -17.40 -9.06
CA VAL A 170 2.36 -16.93 -7.88
C VAL A 170 3.40 -15.89 -8.28
N GLU A 171 4.11 -16.13 -9.38
CA GLU A 171 5.05 -15.16 -9.95
C GLU A 171 4.30 -13.96 -10.55
N VAL A 172 4.84 -12.77 -10.31
CA VAL A 172 4.38 -11.56 -11.01
C VAL A 172 4.73 -11.71 -12.49
N PRO A 173 3.81 -11.45 -13.42
CA PRO A 173 4.12 -11.54 -14.84
C PRO A 173 5.17 -10.49 -15.19
N GLY A 174 6.23 -10.91 -15.89
CA GLY A 174 7.22 -9.97 -16.40
C GLY A 174 6.67 -9.10 -17.53
N VAL A 175 7.39 -8.03 -17.83
CA VAL A 175 7.02 -7.03 -18.84
C VAL A 175 6.81 -7.66 -20.22
N GLU A 176 7.54 -8.73 -20.53
CA GLU A 176 7.47 -9.48 -21.79
C GLU A 176 6.09 -10.10 -22.05
N ASN A 177 5.25 -10.29 -21.02
CA ASN A 177 3.87 -10.76 -21.20
C ASN A 177 2.95 -9.68 -21.78
N TYR A 178 3.35 -8.41 -21.70
CA TYR A 178 2.54 -7.24 -22.05
C TYR A 178 3.17 -6.36 -23.13
N TYR A 179 4.50 -6.40 -23.27
CA TYR A 179 5.24 -5.59 -24.22
C TYR A 179 5.46 -6.35 -25.53
N ASP A 180 4.77 -5.91 -26.57
CA ASP A 180 4.86 -6.49 -27.90
C ASP A 180 5.96 -5.75 -28.68
N LYS A 181 7.03 -6.44 -29.06
CA LYS A 181 8.07 -5.90 -29.96
C LYS A 181 7.59 -5.95 -31.41
N LEU A 182 7.84 -4.86 -32.15
CA LEU A 182 7.67 -4.80 -33.60
C LEU A 182 8.72 -5.66 -34.32
#